data_AF-A0A848GRL5-F1
#
_entry.id   AF-A0A848GRL5-F1
#
_cell.length_a   1.000
_cell.length_b   1.000
_cell.length_c   1.000
_cell.angle_alpha   90.00
_cell.angle_beta   90.00
_cell.angle_gamma   90.00
#
_symmetry.space_group_name_H-M   'P 1'
#
loop_
_entity.id
_entity.type
_entity.pdbx_description
1 polymer ?
#
loop_
_entity_poly.entity_id
_entity_poly.type
_entity_poly.pdbx_seq_one_letter_code
_entity_poly.pdbx_strand_id
1 'polypeptide(L)'
;MFENVNPISLTLEDAVRQGLTAGLSYDFEFLSEDVPGLKVLIFEEDVHTDQLLDLYDIYVEQDIAGMIFRGSLQIDNSIIDYEPDTYACFLWIDGNLTCRNLIAGCVPIYVKGNVTVQQTFIGYYNHGEVTIAGDLHAHLWIEDDHQTTVQGQVHAVTFGPDEQIATPDYTDWHDVLLPEMAAQLLKDGYLFAGNADLIRLIQEGKPVFKQDLVRTSISSDEFYQLLHNKLFAPGLYFLTVTQKAWTLRFSRYGDRPEDWKLDTLYIRNEEEGHSFFISTAPGKPLSFHQEVAENEFEAITDFASATGQQLFRYFNKARSVVSAKTAWNKYYKRDIDKAQLWQLIWLFNPTDNTDDFTPVATAIFQRVLLAAEYPYTYIHSRYPEDSELRGLDEVPGATLPVSLLDGLLEHGLIAELSYKKPVSAEVHKLNEIGQLYWNTNFKTPPPYDEDPVSEAYIYFVNAELQPHGAMIVRVNAGMGNYLLACMPVASIPQLKLLAEALDVTVEF
;
A
#
# COMPACT_ATOMS: atom_id res chain seq x y z
N MET A 1 -28.82 -7.08 -35.60
CA MET A 1 -27.46 -6.56 -35.45
C MET A 1 -26.74 -6.73 -36.77
N PHE A 2 -26.09 -5.69 -37.29
CA PHE A 2 -25.39 -5.66 -38.60
C PHE A 2 -26.28 -5.92 -39.85
N GLU A 3 -26.98 -4.90 -40.34
CA GLU A 3 -27.92 -5.04 -41.48
C GLU A 3 -27.27 -5.39 -42.83
N ASN A 4 -25.94 -5.23 -42.96
CA ASN A 4 -25.20 -5.38 -44.22
C ASN A 4 -24.22 -6.55 -44.24
N VAL A 5 -24.16 -7.36 -43.18
CA VAL A 5 -23.26 -8.51 -43.08
C VAL A 5 -24.06 -9.71 -42.60
N ASN A 6 -23.95 -10.85 -43.29
CA ASN A 6 -24.63 -12.09 -42.89
C ASN A 6 -23.65 -12.99 -42.13
N PRO A 7 -23.66 -12.99 -40.78
CA PRO A 7 -22.79 -13.87 -40.02
C PRO A 7 -23.20 -15.33 -40.17
N ILE A 8 -22.22 -16.22 -40.08
CA ILE A 8 -22.47 -17.63 -39.81
C ILE A 8 -22.90 -17.72 -38.34
N SER A 9 -24.00 -18.42 -38.06
CA SER A 9 -24.47 -18.66 -36.70
C SER A 9 -24.23 -20.12 -36.32
N LEU A 10 -23.53 -20.33 -35.21
CA LEU A 10 -23.35 -21.63 -34.58
C LEU A 10 -24.00 -21.62 -33.20
N THR A 11 -24.33 -22.80 -32.67
CA THR A 11 -24.58 -22.95 -31.24
C THR A 11 -23.26 -22.78 -30.47
N LEU A 12 -23.32 -22.33 -29.21
CA LEU A 12 -22.15 -22.24 -28.36
C LEU A 12 -21.48 -23.62 -28.18
N GLU A 13 -22.27 -24.68 -28.03
CA GLU A 13 -21.78 -26.07 -27.95
C GLU A 13 -20.94 -26.45 -29.19
N ASP A 14 -21.43 -26.13 -30.39
CA ASP A 14 -20.68 -26.39 -31.63
C ASP A 14 -19.42 -25.54 -31.74
N ALA A 15 -19.46 -24.29 -31.27
CA ALA A 15 -18.29 -23.41 -31.24
C ALA A 15 -17.20 -23.93 -30.28
N VAL A 16 -17.59 -24.40 -29.09
CA VAL A 16 -16.71 -25.04 -28.10
C VAL A 16 -16.09 -26.31 -28.67
N ARG A 17 -16.90 -27.20 -29.28
CA ARG A 17 -16.40 -28.44 -29.93
C ARG A 17 -15.43 -28.17 -31.07
N GLN A 18 -15.58 -27.06 -31.77
CA GLN A 18 -14.69 -26.62 -32.83
C GLN A 18 -13.45 -25.87 -32.33
N GLY A 19 -13.34 -25.64 -31.02
CA GLY A 19 -12.23 -24.92 -30.39
C GLY A 19 -12.22 -23.42 -30.71
N LEU A 20 -13.37 -22.85 -31.08
CA LEU A 20 -13.48 -21.43 -31.47
C LEU A 20 -13.45 -20.46 -30.28
N THR A 21 -13.66 -20.97 -29.08
CA THR A 21 -13.55 -20.24 -27.81
C THR A 21 -12.22 -20.52 -27.09
N ALA A 22 -11.33 -21.32 -27.70
CA ALA A 22 -10.07 -21.70 -27.10
C ALA A 22 -9.15 -20.48 -26.94
N GLY A 23 -8.81 -20.14 -25.70
CA GLY A 23 -7.97 -18.98 -25.37
C GLY A 23 -8.72 -17.80 -24.75
N LEU A 24 -10.02 -17.92 -24.53
CA LEU A 24 -10.81 -16.99 -23.72
C LEU A 24 -10.97 -17.54 -22.29
N SER A 25 -11.16 -16.65 -21.32
CA SER A 25 -11.11 -16.98 -19.88
C SER A 25 -12.34 -17.67 -19.30
N TYR A 26 -13.50 -17.59 -19.97
CA TYR A 26 -14.73 -18.23 -19.49
C TYR A 26 -14.70 -19.76 -19.61
N ASP A 27 -15.42 -20.42 -18.70
CA ASP A 27 -15.81 -21.83 -18.83
C ASP A 27 -17.01 -21.98 -19.78
N PHE A 28 -16.72 -22.02 -21.08
CA PHE A 28 -17.75 -22.14 -22.11
C PHE A 28 -18.39 -23.52 -22.18
N GLU A 29 -17.72 -24.57 -21.66
CA GLU A 29 -18.32 -25.90 -21.55
C GLU A 29 -19.47 -25.84 -20.55
N PHE A 30 -19.20 -25.34 -19.34
CA PHE A 30 -20.24 -25.11 -18.33
C PHE A 30 -21.34 -24.18 -18.82
N LEU A 31 -21.00 -23.03 -19.44
CA LEU A 31 -21.99 -22.08 -19.94
C LEU A 31 -22.92 -22.71 -21.00
N SER A 32 -22.38 -23.55 -21.88
CA SER A 32 -23.17 -24.24 -22.91
C SER A 32 -24.14 -25.28 -22.34
N GLU A 33 -23.80 -25.88 -21.20
CA GLU A 33 -24.66 -26.82 -20.47
C GLU A 33 -25.74 -26.11 -19.65
N ASP A 34 -25.38 -25.00 -18.98
CA ASP A 34 -26.28 -24.23 -18.11
C ASP A 34 -27.32 -23.43 -18.91
N VAL A 35 -26.92 -22.86 -20.05
CA VAL A 35 -27.78 -22.05 -20.92
C VAL A 35 -27.78 -22.61 -22.36
N PRO A 36 -28.50 -23.72 -22.59
CA PRO A 36 -28.51 -24.38 -23.90
C PRO A 36 -29.18 -23.51 -24.96
N GLY A 37 -28.56 -23.44 -26.14
CA GLY A 37 -29.11 -22.74 -27.31
C GLY A 37 -28.54 -21.34 -27.55
N LEU A 38 -27.66 -20.85 -26.67
CA LEU A 38 -26.84 -19.67 -26.94
C LEU A 38 -26.09 -19.80 -28.27
N LYS A 39 -25.95 -18.67 -28.97
CA LYS A 39 -25.34 -18.62 -30.30
C LYS A 39 -24.00 -17.91 -30.28
N VAL A 40 -23.13 -18.32 -31.19
CA VAL A 40 -21.92 -17.58 -31.56
C VAL A 40 -22.09 -17.11 -33.00
N LEU A 41 -21.88 -15.82 -33.24
CA LEU A 41 -21.90 -15.22 -34.57
C LEU A 41 -20.48 -15.11 -35.11
N ILE A 42 -20.25 -15.53 -36.36
CA ILE A 42 -18.96 -15.48 -37.03
C ILE A 42 -19.05 -14.61 -38.27
N PHE A 43 -18.20 -13.60 -38.33
CA PHE A 43 -18.08 -12.65 -39.43
C PHE A 43 -16.77 -12.93 -40.16
N GLU A 44 -16.86 -13.40 -41.41
CA GLU A 44 -15.70 -13.78 -42.24
C GLU A 44 -15.01 -12.57 -42.90
N GLU A 45 -15.71 -11.44 -43.00
CA GLU A 45 -15.22 -10.21 -43.63
C GLU A 45 -14.99 -9.12 -42.57
N ASP A 46 -14.31 -8.04 -42.96
CA ASP A 46 -14.22 -6.83 -42.13
C ASP A 46 -15.63 -6.26 -41.88
N VAL A 47 -15.89 -5.84 -40.65
CA VAL A 47 -17.19 -5.29 -40.24
C VAL A 47 -17.04 -3.83 -39.87
N HIS A 48 -17.89 -2.97 -40.46
CA HIS A 48 -18.05 -1.58 -40.08
C HIS A 48 -19.50 -1.32 -39.66
N THR A 49 -19.71 -0.74 -38.48
CA THR A 49 -21.04 -0.34 -37.99
C THR A 49 -20.97 0.95 -37.17
N ASP A 50 -22.12 1.61 -36.98
CA ASP A 50 -22.33 2.71 -36.05
C ASP A 50 -23.18 2.29 -34.83
N GLN A 51 -23.54 1.01 -34.75
CA GLN A 51 -24.33 0.46 -33.65
C GLN A 51 -23.55 0.51 -32.33
N LEU A 52 -24.24 0.88 -31.26
CA LEU A 52 -23.77 0.62 -29.90
C LEU A 52 -23.80 -0.89 -29.66
N LEU A 53 -22.68 -1.46 -29.20
CA LEU A 53 -22.65 -2.85 -28.75
C LEU A 53 -22.72 -2.86 -27.23
N ASP A 54 -23.91 -3.15 -26.69
CA ASP A 54 -24.11 -3.45 -25.28
C ASP A 54 -23.99 -4.96 -25.09
N LEU A 55 -22.83 -5.43 -24.64
CA LEU A 55 -22.49 -6.86 -24.65
C LEU A 55 -23.37 -7.68 -23.69
N TYR A 56 -23.88 -7.06 -22.63
CA TYR A 56 -24.81 -7.71 -21.72
C TYR A 56 -26.20 -7.84 -22.34
N ASP A 57 -26.74 -6.76 -22.90
CA ASP A 57 -28.04 -6.82 -23.61
C ASP A 57 -27.99 -7.81 -24.79
N ILE A 58 -26.86 -7.90 -25.49
CA ILE A 58 -26.66 -8.87 -26.58
C ILE A 58 -26.75 -10.32 -26.07
N TYR A 59 -26.15 -10.57 -24.92
CA TYR A 59 -26.19 -11.88 -24.27
C TYR A 59 -27.61 -12.22 -23.80
N VAL A 60 -28.23 -11.33 -23.03
CA VAL A 60 -29.52 -11.58 -22.36
C VAL A 60 -30.72 -11.52 -23.31
N GLU A 61 -30.78 -10.52 -24.19
CA GLU A 61 -31.98 -10.26 -24.99
C GLU A 61 -31.93 -10.92 -26.38
N GLN A 62 -30.75 -11.36 -26.84
CA GLN A 62 -30.57 -11.93 -28.18
C GLN A 62 -30.03 -13.36 -28.18
N ASP A 63 -29.76 -13.93 -27.00
CA ASP A 63 -29.18 -15.26 -26.81
C ASP A 63 -27.86 -15.44 -27.58
N ILE A 64 -27.01 -14.42 -27.61
CA ILE A 64 -25.70 -14.45 -28.28
C ILE A 64 -24.61 -14.50 -27.22
N ALA A 65 -23.94 -15.65 -27.09
CA ALA A 65 -22.80 -15.84 -26.20
C ALA A 65 -21.56 -15.10 -26.67
N GLY A 66 -21.38 -14.90 -27.98
CA GLY A 66 -20.20 -14.21 -28.49
C GLY A 66 -20.20 -13.92 -29.98
N MET A 67 -19.27 -13.06 -30.37
CA MET A 67 -19.04 -12.65 -31.75
C MET A 67 -17.58 -12.80 -32.12
N ILE A 68 -17.33 -13.52 -33.21
CA ILE A 68 -16.00 -13.78 -33.77
C ILE A 68 -15.87 -13.04 -35.10
N PHE A 69 -14.88 -12.16 -35.22
CA PHE A 69 -14.54 -11.41 -36.41
C PHE A 69 -13.21 -11.92 -36.96
N ARG A 70 -13.25 -12.54 -38.15
CA ARG A 70 -12.05 -13.01 -38.86
C ARG A 70 -11.23 -11.87 -39.48
N GLY A 71 -11.87 -10.73 -39.69
CA GLY A 71 -11.26 -9.49 -40.13
C GLY A 71 -11.17 -8.44 -39.02
N SER A 72 -11.09 -7.17 -39.42
CA SER A 72 -11.13 -6.02 -38.53
C SER A 72 -12.57 -5.63 -38.19
N LEU A 73 -12.76 -5.06 -36.99
CA LEU A 73 -14.02 -4.52 -36.51
C LEU A 73 -13.88 -3.01 -36.29
N GLN A 74 -14.63 -2.23 -37.06
CA GLN A 74 -14.77 -0.79 -36.86
C GLN A 74 -16.19 -0.46 -36.38
N ILE A 75 -16.26 0.22 -35.24
CA ILE A 75 -17.50 0.69 -34.63
C ILE A 75 -17.38 2.20 -34.43
N ASP A 76 -18.20 3.01 -35.09
CA ASP A 76 -18.15 4.47 -34.92
C ASP A 76 -18.73 4.95 -33.57
N ASN A 77 -19.21 4.00 -32.77
CA ASN A 77 -19.85 4.14 -31.47
C ASN A 77 -19.10 3.32 -30.38
N SER A 78 -19.72 3.17 -29.21
CA SER A 78 -19.08 2.49 -28.07
C SER A 78 -19.33 0.98 -28.07
N ILE A 79 -18.40 0.23 -27.47
CA ILE A 79 -18.63 -1.10 -26.92
C ILE A 79 -18.75 -0.94 -25.41
N ILE A 80 -19.83 -1.43 -24.82
CA ILE A 80 -20.09 -1.32 -23.39
C ILE A 80 -20.50 -2.67 -22.85
N ASP A 81 -19.98 -3.00 -21.68
CA ASP A 81 -20.48 -4.04 -20.80
C ASP A 81 -20.87 -3.38 -19.47
N TYR A 82 -22.14 -3.54 -19.08
CA TYR A 82 -22.70 -3.03 -17.83
C TYR A 82 -22.64 -4.06 -16.70
N GLU A 83 -22.28 -5.30 -16.99
CA GLU A 83 -22.42 -6.42 -16.07
C GLU A 83 -21.18 -6.56 -15.17
N PRO A 84 -21.34 -6.37 -13.84
CA PRO A 84 -20.22 -6.45 -12.92
C PRO A 84 -20.00 -7.83 -12.31
N ASP A 85 -20.80 -8.88 -12.58
CA ASP A 85 -20.58 -10.19 -11.92
C ASP A 85 -21.12 -11.42 -12.66
N THR A 86 -21.47 -11.32 -13.95
CA THR A 86 -21.90 -12.49 -14.75
C THR A 86 -21.42 -12.45 -16.20
N TYR A 87 -21.84 -13.46 -16.97
CA TYR A 87 -21.51 -13.60 -18.38
C TYR A 87 -22.08 -12.47 -19.24
N ALA A 88 -21.29 -12.00 -20.18
CA ALA A 88 -21.71 -11.13 -21.27
C ALA A 88 -21.19 -11.66 -22.62
N CYS A 89 -21.65 -11.06 -23.73
CA CYS A 89 -21.27 -11.48 -25.07
C CYS A 89 -19.77 -11.26 -25.32
N PHE A 90 -18.98 -12.34 -25.42
CA PHE A 90 -17.55 -12.22 -25.69
C PHE A 90 -17.25 -11.67 -27.08
N LEU A 91 -16.05 -11.09 -27.25
CA LEU A 91 -15.55 -10.65 -28.55
C LEU A 91 -14.22 -11.32 -28.89
N TRP A 92 -14.10 -11.86 -30.10
CA TRP A 92 -12.84 -12.33 -30.66
C TRP A 92 -12.60 -11.66 -32.00
N ILE A 93 -11.50 -10.93 -32.15
CA ILE A 93 -11.19 -10.16 -33.37
C ILE A 93 -9.79 -10.55 -33.86
N ASP A 94 -9.71 -11.21 -35.01
CA ASP A 94 -8.44 -11.62 -35.63
C ASP A 94 -7.69 -10.43 -36.28
N GLY A 95 -8.39 -9.34 -36.60
CA GLY A 95 -7.86 -8.09 -37.13
C GLY A 95 -7.71 -6.97 -36.09
N ASN A 96 -7.88 -5.73 -36.54
CA ASN A 96 -7.84 -4.54 -35.68
C ASN A 96 -9.24 -4.22 -35.13
N LEU A 97 -9.29 -3.61 -33.94
CA LEU A 97 -10.50 -3.03 -33.38
C LEU A 97 -10.40 -1.50 -33.40
N THR A 98 -11.42 -0.82 -33.91
CA THR A 98 -11.60 0.62 -33.72
C THR A 98 -12.97 0.89 -33.14
N CYS A 99 -13.04 1.62 -32.03
CA CYS A 99 -14.30 2.02 -31.39
C CYS A 99 -14.20 3.42 -30.76
N ARG A 100 -15.33 4.02 -30.40
CA ARG A 100 -15.35 5.31 -29.70
C ARG A 100 -14.89 5.18 -28.24
N ASN A 101 -15.58 4.31 -27.50
CA ASN A 101 -15.24 3.92 -26.14
C ASN A 101 -15.25 2.39 -26.07
N LEU A 102 -14.41 1.84 -25.21
CA LEU A 102 -14.41 0.43 -24.84
C LEU A 102 -14.60 0.36 -23.33
N ILE A 103 -15.69 -0.22 -22.86
CA ILE A 103 -15.93 -0.41 -21.43
C ILE A 103 -16.16 -1.89 -21.21
N ALA A 104 -15.21 -2.56 -20.57
CA ALA A 104 -15.19 -3.99 -20.32
C ALA A 104 -15.37 -4.24 -18.81
N GLY A 105 -16.44 -4.96 -18.46
CA GLY A 105 -16.73 -5.42 -17.10
C GLY A 105 -16.27 -6.86 -16.94
N CYS A 106 -17.23 -7.79 -16.87
CA CYS A 106 -16.94 -9.22 -16.72
C CYS A 106 -16.63 -9.96 -18.03
N VAL A 107 -16.53 -9.27 -19.16
CA VAL A 107 -16.46 -9.88 -20.49
C VAL A 107 -15.03 -10.23 -20.96
N PRO A 108 -14.80 -11.39 -21.61
CA PRO A 108 -13.57 -11.67 -22.32
C PRO A 108 -13.58 -11.04 -23.72
N ILE A 109 -12.58 -10.21 -23.99
CA ILE A 109 -12.36 -9.56 -25.29
C ILE A 109 -10.95 -9.87 -25.75
N TYR A 110 -10.81 -10.54 -26.88
CA TYR A 110 -9.53 -10.84 -27.50
C TYR A 110 -9.40 -10.10 -28.82
N VAL A 111 -8.33 -9.31 -28.97
CA VAL A 111 -7.96 -8.63 -30.22
C VAL A 111 -6.54 -9.01 -30.60
N LYS A 112 -6.40 -9.67 -31.75
CA LYS A 112 -5.10 -10.09 -32.27
C LYS A 112 -4.30 -8.93 -32.88
N GLY A 113 -5.00 -7.94 -33.45
CA GLY A 113 -4.39 -6.73 -34.01
C GLY A 113 -4.28 -5.59 -33.01
N ASN A 114 -4.24 -4.38 -33.54
CA ASN A 114 -4.20 -3.14 -32.76
C ASN A 114 -5.61 -2.74 -32.33
N VAL A 115 -5.69 -2.10 -31.16
CA VAL A 115 -6.92 -1.50 -30.65
C VAL A 115 -6.78 0.03 -30.70
N THR A 116 -7.74 0.70 -31.33
CA THR A 116 -7.86 2.16 -31.31
C THR A 116 -9.19 2.55 -30.69
N VAL A 117 -9.14 3.08 -29.47
CA VAL A 117 -10.27 3.65 -28.76
C VAL A 117 -10.18 5.17 -28.88
N GLN A 118 -11.14 5.80 -29.56
CA GLN A 118 -11.05 7.24 -29.86
C GLN A 118 -11.07 8.11 -28.60
N GLN A 119 -11.73 7.63 -27.54
CA GLN A 119 -11.88 8.33 -26.27
C GLN A 119 -11.34 7.44 -25.13
N THR A 120 -12.23 6.73 -24.43
CA THR A 120 -11.87 6.08 -23.16
C THR A 120 -11.98 4.57 -23.26
N PHE A 121 -10.92 3.89 -22.80
CA PHE A 121 -10.94 2.47 -22.45
C PHE A 121 -11.07 2.34 -20.93
N ILE A 122 -12.08 1.60 -20.46
CA ILE A 122 -12.26 1.23 -19.05
C ILE A 122 -12.28 -0.29 -18.96
N GLY A 123 -11.31 -0.88 -18.24
CA GLY A 123 -11.41 -2.23 -17.70
C GLY A 123 -11.80 -2.14 -16.23
N TYR A 124 -12.89 -2.80 -15.82
CA TYR A 124 -13.33 -2.82 -14.44
C TYR A 124 -13.79 -4.21 -14.00
N TYR A 125 -13.51 -4.56 -12.74
CA TYR A 125 -13.90 -5.82 -12.11
C TYR A 125 -13.17 -7.08 -12.63
N ASN A 126 -12.79 -7.96 -11.70
CA ASN A 126 -11.68 -8.91 -11.92
C ASN A 126 -12.09 -10.22 -12.61
N HIS A 127 -13.37 -10.34 -12.96
CA HIS A 127 -13.93 -11.50 -13.65
C HIS A 127 -13.85 -11.37 -15.18
N GLY A 128 -13.54 -10.18 -15.72
CA GLY A 128 -13.29 -9.96 -17.15
C GLY A 128 -11.82 -10.03 -17.54
N GLU A 129 -11.58 -10.17 -18.84
CA GLU A 129 -10.23 -10.11 -19.42
C GLU A 129 -10.26 -9.40 -20.77
N VAL A 130 -9.31 -8.48 -20.99
CA VAL A 130 -9.07 -7.90 -22.31
C VAL A 130 -7.64 -8.23 -22.74
N THR A 131 -7.48 -9.00 -23.80
CA THR A 131 -6.17 -9.31 -24.39
C THR A 131 -6.00 -8.57 -25.72
N ILE A 132 -4.93 -7.78 -25.82
CA ILE A 132 -4.55 -7.04 -27.02
C ILE A 132 -3.15 -7.51 -27.43
N ALA A 133 -3.05 -8.26 -28.53
CA ALA A 133 -1.76 -8.75 -29.02
C ALA A 133 -0.96 -7.67 -29.78
N GLY A 134 -1.63 -6.61 -30.27
CA GLY A 134 -1.00 -5.46 -30.90
C GLY A 134 -0.84 -4.25 -29.96
N ASP A 135 -0.79 -3.06 -30.55
CA ASP A 135 -0.70 -1.78 -29.84
C ASP A 135 -2.09 -1.32 -29.35
N LEU A 136 -2.12 -0.66 -28.19
CA LEU A 136 -3.30 0.04 -27.66
C LEU A 136 -3.14 1.55 -27.89
N HIS A 137 -4.09 2.16 -28.59
CA HIS A 137 -4.24 3.60 -28.70
C HIS A 137 -5.52 4.05 -28.03
N ALA A 138 -5.43 4.91 -27.02
CA ALA A 138 -6.59 5.53 -26.37
C ALA A 138 -6.25 6.94 -25.89
N HIS A 139 -7.25 7.79 -25.65
CA HIS A 139 -6.99 9.05 -24.97
C HIS A 139 -6.71 8.82 -23.48
N LEU A 140 -7.55 7.98 -22.85
CA LEU A 140 -7.46 7.57 -21.46
C LEU A 140 -7.76 6.07 -21.35
N TRP A 141 -6.90 5.35 -20.65
CA TRP A 141 -7.11 3.98 -20.21
C TRP A 141 -7.23 3.96 -18.68
N ILE A 142 -8.37 3.52 -18.19
CA ILE A 142 -8.68 3.28 -16.78
C ILE A 142 -8.67 1.77 -16.54
N GLU A 143 -7.89 1.30 -15.58
CA GLU A 143 -7.92 -0.08 -15.09
C GLU A 143 -8.25 -0.07 -13.60
N ASP A 144 -9.36 -0.70 -13.21
CA ASP A 144 -9.85 -0.76 -11.82
C ASP A 144 -10.28 -2.20 -11.50
N ASP A 145 -9.34 -2.97 -10.92
CA ASP A 145 -9.50 -4.38 -10.59
C ASP A 145 -9.88 -5.26 -11.79
N HIS A 146 -9.27 -5.05 -12.94
CA HIS A 146 -9.54 -5.84 -14.15
C HIS A 146 -8.24 -6.45 -14.72
N GLN A 147 -8.38 -7.43 -15.63
CA GLN A 147 -7.26 -8.13 -16.26
C GLN A 147 -7.09 -7.71 -17.71
N THR A 148 -6.43 -6.58 -17.95
CA THR A 148 -6.04 -6.17 -19.30
C THR A 148 -4.57 -6.51 -19.59
N THR A 149 -4.32 -7.22 -20.70
CA THR A 149 -2.98 -7.51 -21.21
C THR A 149 -2.76 -6.85 -22.57
N VAL A 150 -1.76 -5.98 -22.67
CA VAL A 150 -1.30 -5.40 -23.95
C VAL A 150 0.10 -5.94 -24.26
N GLN A 151 0.26 -6.65 -25.37
CA GLN A 151 1.56 -7.21 -25.78
C GLN A 151 2.40 -6.22 -26.60
N GLY A 152 1.75 -5.27 -27.29
CA GLY A 152 2.40 -4.17 -28.00
C GLY A 152 2.67 -2.95 -27.11
N GLN A 153 2.74 -1.78 -27.73
CA GLN A 153 2.92 -0.49 -27.06
C GLN A 153 1.59 0.09 -26.59
N VAL A 154 1.63 0.79 -25.46
CA VAL A 154 0.49 1.55 -24.93
C VAL A 154 0.68 3.03 -25.25
N HIS A 155 -0.26 3.57 -26.01
CA HIS A 155 -0.36 4.97 -26.40
C HIS A 155 -1.62 5.58 -25.79
N ALA A 156 -1.64 5.68 -24.46
CA ALA A 156 -2.74 6.25 -23.70
C ALA A 156 -2.23 6.92 -22.42
N VAL A 157 -2.95 7.93 -21.94
CA VAL A 157 -2.86 8.33 -20.54
C VAL A 157 -3.46 7.21 -19.70
N THR A 158 -2.80 6.83 -18.63
CA THR A 158 -3.21 5.71 -17.78
C THR A 158 -3.71 6.16 -16.41
N PHE A 159 -4.79 5.54 -15.96
CA PHE A 159 -5.33 5.71 -14.62
C PHE A 159 -5.50 4.32 -13.99
N GLY A 160 -5.02 4.16 -12.76
CA GLY A 160 -5.22 2.94 -11.98
C GLY A 160 -5.20 3.27 -10.50
N PRO A 161 -6.30 3.06 -9.75
CA PRO A 161 -6.31 3.32 -8.31
C PRO A 161 -5.43 2.31 -7.54
N ASP A 162 -5.18 1.14 -8.13
CA ASP A 162 -4.40 0.03 -7.58
C ASP A 162 -3.17 -0.33 -8.42
N GLU A 163 -2.42 -1.35 -8.00
CA GLU A 163 -1.17 -1.80 -8.64
C GLU A 163 -1.38 -2.61 -9.96
N GLN A 164 -2.57 -2.60 -10.57
CA GLN A 164 -2.84 -3.37 -11.81
C GLN A 164 -2.07 -2.81 -13.02
N ILE A 165 -1.98 -1.48 -13.11
CA ILE A 165 -1.02 -0.82 -13.99
C ILE A 165 0.25 -0.60 -13.17
N ALA A 166 1.40 -1.09 -13.64
CA ALA A 166 2.65 -1.02 -12.86
C ALA A 166 3.01 0.42 -12.46
N THR A 167 2.77 1.39 -13.36
CA THR A 167 3.05 2.81 -13.15
C THR A 167 2.03 3.72 -13.86
N PRO A 168 0.79 3.84 -13.35
CA PRO A 168 -0.22 4.68 -14.00
C PRO A 168 0.16 6.15 -13.92
N ASP A 169 -0.24 6.92 -14.93
CA ASP A 169 -0.04 8.37 -14.97
C ASP A 169 -0.86 9.05 -13.87
N TYR A 170 -2.04 8.54 -13.54
CA TYR A 170 -2.94 9.07 -12.52
C TYR A 170 -3.48 7.97 -11.59
N THR A 171 -3.71 8.34 -10.32
CA THR A 171 -4.28 7.43 -9.29
C THR A 171 -5.42 8.08 -8.51
N ASP A 172 -5.69 9.37 -8.74
CA ASP A 172 -6.73 10.14 -8.08
C ASP A 172 -7.74 10.62 -9.12
N TRP A 173 -9.01 10.29 -8.92
CA TRP A 173 -10.09 10.62 -9.85
C TRP A 173 -10.22 12.13 -10.10
N HIS A 174 -9.83 12.99 -9.14
CA HIS A 174 -9.83 14.44 -9.33
C HIS A 174 -8.86 14.90 -10.41
N ASP A 175 -7.83 14.11 -10.70
CA ASP A 175 -6.83 14.43 -11.71
C ASP A 175 -7.38 14.20 -13.13
N VAL A 176 -8.30 13.24 -13.31
CA VAL A 176 -8.84 12.86 -14.63
C VAL A 176 -10.27 13.35 -14.89
N LEU A 177 -11.12 13.45 -13.86
CA LEU A 177 -12.51 13.91 -13.99
C LEU A 177 -12.59 15.44 -14.15
N LEU A 178 -13.59 15.91 -14.89
CA LEU A 178 -14.01 17.30 -14.82
C LEU A 178 -14.49 17.63 -13.39
N PRO A 179 -14.24 18.84 -12.84
CA PRO A 179 -14.59 19.17 -11.46
C PRO A 179 -16.07 18.96 -11.11
N GLU A 180 -16.98 19.29 -12.02
CA GLU A 180 -18.41 19.08 -11.87
C GLU A 180 -18.79 17.58 -11.85
N MET A 181 -18.05 16.74 -12.58
CA MET A 181 -18.24 15.29 -12.59
C MET A 181 -17.68 14.66 -11.32
N ALA A 182 -16.53 15.14 -10.84
CA ALA A 182 -15.96 14.74 -9.55
C ALA A 182 -16.94 15.02 -8.41
N ALA A 183 -17.55 16.22 -8.38
CA ALA A 183 -18.55 16.58 -7.37
C ALA A 183 -19.83 15.74 -7.44
N GLN A 184 -20.17 15.23 -8.64
CA GLN A 184 -21.37 14.41 -8.86
C GLN A 184 -21.14 12.92 -8.56
N LEU A 185 -20.00 12.37 -8.99
CA LEU A 185 -19.76 10.92 -9.05
C LEU A 185 -18.99 10.40 -7.83
N LEU A 186 -18.10 11.20 -7.25
CA LEU A 186 -17.27 10.74 -6.13
C LEU A 186 -18.08 10.66 -4.85
N LYS A 187 -17.92 9.53 -4.14
CA LYS A 187 -18.45 9.32 -2.79
C LYS A 187 -17.28 9.05 -1.87
N ASP A 188 -17.14 9.86 -0.82
CA ASP A 188 -16.03 9.79 0.14
C ASP A 188 -14.64 9.78 -0.53
N GLY A 189 -14.51 10.46 -1.68
CA GLY A 189 -13.28 10.57 -2.45
C GLY A 189 -12.98 9.37 -3.37
N TYR A 190 -13.90 8.41 -3.49
CA TYR A 190 -13.75 7.22 -4.34
C TYR A 190 -14.86 7.12 -5.39
N LEU A 191 -14.51 6.54 -6.55
CA LEU A 191 -15.41 6.18 -7.64
C LEU A 191 -14.98 4.80 -8.15
N PHE A 192 -15.91 3.87 -8.20
CA PHE A 192 -15.72 2.58 -8.88
C PHE A 192 -15.84 2.79 -10.39
N ALA A 193 -14.88 2.29 -11.18
CA ALA A 193 -14.89 2.52 -12.63
C ALA A 193 -16.09 1.88 -13.35
N GLY A 194 -16.66 0.81 -12.79
CA GLY A 194 -17.91 0.18 -13.24
C GLY A 194 -19.19 0.90 -12.81
N ASN A 195 -19.10 2.15 -12.33
CA ASN A 195 -20.27 2.89 -11.89
C ASN A 195 -21.25 3.15 -13.07
N ALA A 196 -22.50 2.70 -12.92
CA ALA A 196 -23.52 2.82 -13.96
C ALA A 196 -23.80 4.27 -14.42
N ASP A 197 -23.72 5.26 -13.52
CA ASP A 197 -23.89 6.67 -13.91
C ASP A 197 -22.70 7.16 -14.75
N LEU A 198 -21.48 6.77 -14.39
CA LEU A 198 -20.27 7.06 -15.20
C LEU A 198 -20.41 6.48 -16.61
N ILE A 199 -20.70 5.18 -16.72
CA ILE A 199 -20.82 4.48 -18.00
C ILE A 199 -21.93 5.11 -18.85
N ARG A 200 -23.09 5.43 -18.26
CA ARG A 200 -24.18 6.12 -18.98
C ARG A 200 -23.77 7.49 -19.51
N LEU A 201 -23.05 8.29 -18.73
CA LEU A 201 -22.56 9.59 -19.20
C LEU A 201 -21.64 9.44 -20.42
N ILE A 202 -20.76 8.43 -20.41
CA ILE A 202 -19.87 8.10 -21.53
C ILE A 202 -20.69 7.63 -22.75
N GLN A 203 -21.67 6.74 -22.55
CA GLN A 203 -22.56 6.25 -23.60
C GLN A 203 -23.33 7.40 -24.29
N GLU A 204 -23.83 8.36 -23.50
CA GLU A 204 -24.52 9.55 -24.00
C GLU A 204 -23.58 10.56 -24.70
N GLY A 205 -22.26 10.32 -24.69
CA GLY A 205 -21.26 11.20 -25.26
C GLY A 205 -21.05 12.49 -24.47
N LYS A 206 -21.44 12.53 -23.19
CA LYS A 206 -21.19 13.68 -22.33
C LYS A 206 -19.71 13.74 -21.96
N PRO A 207 -19.08 14.93 -21.97
CA PRO A 207 -17.72 15.08 -21.47
C PRO A 207 -17.67 14.69 -19.99
N VAL A 208 -16.88 13.67 -19.66
CA VAL A 208 -16.63 13.24 -18.28
C VAL A 208 -15.21 13.58 -17.84
N PHE A 209 -14.25 13.33 -18.72
CA PHE A 209 -12.83 13.49 -18.45
C PHE A 209 -12.31 14.81 -19.02
N LYS A 210 -11.23 15.31 -18.41
CA LYS A 210 -10.48 16.46 -18.94
C LYS A 210 -9.93 16.10 -20.33
N GLN A 211 -9.94 17.06 -21.26
CA GLN A 211 -9.47 16.86 -22.65
C GLN A 211 -7.94 16.95 -22.75
N ASP A 212 -7.31 17.74 -21.88
CA ASP A 212 -5.87 17.89 -21.80
C ASP A 212 -5.36 17.14 -20.56
N LEU A 213 -5.22 15.82 -20.70
CA LEU A 213 -4.64 14.97 -19.65
C LEU A 213 -3.10 15.00 -19.64
N VAL A 214 -2.48 15.80 -20.51
CA VAL A 214 -1.04 16.08 -20.45
C VAL A 214 -0.77 16.96 -19.24
N ARG A 215 -0.13 16.39 -18.21
CA ARG A 215 0.29 17.18 -17.06
C ARG A 215 1.39 18.14 -17.52
N THR A 216 1.28 19.40 -17.13
CA THR A 216 2.23 20.47 -17.53
C THR A 216 2.98 21.07 -16.36
N SER A 217 2.60 20.74 -15.12
CA SER A 217 3.32 21.16 -13.91
C SER A 217 2.95 20.30 -12.69
N ILE A 218 3.81 20.35 -11.67
CA ILE A 218 3.48 19.99 -10.29
C ILE A 218 3.28 21.32 -9.56
N SER A 219 2.11 21.53 -9.00
CA SER A 219 1.81 22.74 -8.24
C SER A 219 2.50 22.72 -6.87
N SER A 220 2.71 23.92 -6.30
CA SER A 220 3.20 24.04 -4.93
C SER A 220 2.26 23.37 -3.93
N ASP A 221 0.95 23.46 -4.14
CA ASP A 221 -0.05 22.85 -3.26
C ASP A 221 0.07 21.32 -3.23
N GLU A 222 0.22 20.68 -4.38
CA GLU A 222 0.41 19.22 -4.47
C GLU A 222 1.71 18.79 -3.79
N PHE A 223 2.80 19.53 -4.04
CA PHE A 223 4.08 19.28 -3.39
C PHE A 223 3.97 19.40 -1.87
N TYR A 224 3.34 20.46 -1.36
CA TYR A 224 3.17 20.67 0.08
C TYR A 224 2.19 19.68 0.71
N GLN A 225 1.14 19.25 0.03
CA GLN A 225 0.27 18.18 0.51
C GLN A 225 1.05 16.87 0.71
N LEU A 226 1.94 16.55 -0.23
CA LEU A 226 2.78 15.38 -0.15
C LEU A 226 3.86 15.52 0.94
N LEU A 227 4.51 16.68 1.04
CA LEU A 227 5.56 16.96 2.02
C LEU A 227 5.01 17.04 3.45
N HIS A 228 3.85 17.66 3.64
CA HIS A 228 3.14 17.83 4.92
C HIS A 228 2.17 16.68 5.22
N ASN A 229 2.49 15.48 4.75
CA ASN A 229 1.71 14.28 5.03
C ASN A 229 1.66 13.95 6.54
N LYS A 230 0.71 13.07 6.89
CA LYS A 230 0.39 12.69 8.27
C LYS A 230 1.34 11.65 8.88
N LEU A 231 2.36 11.20 8.16
CA LEU A 231 3.36 10.28 8.70
C LEU A 231 4.33 11.01 9.63
N PHE A 232 4.69 12.25 9.31
CA PHE A 232 5.65 13.00 10.13
C PHE A 232 5.12 13.24 11.55
N ALA A 233 5.86 12.70 12.51
CA ALA A 233 5.66 13.00 13.91
C ALA A 233 6.15 14.41 14.29
N PRO A 234 5.63 15.00 15.40
CA PRO A 234 6.12 16.26 15.92
C PRO A 234 7.64 16.25 16.15
N GLY A 235 8.33 17.28 15.67
CA GLY A 235 9.78 17.42 15.80
C GLY A 235 10.60 16.62 14.80
N LEU A 236 9.97 15.84 13.91
CA LEU A 236 10.65 15.18 12.81
C LEU A 236 10.70 16.11 11.59
N TYR A 237 11.90 16.32 11.05
CA TYR A 237 12.15 17.15 9.87
C TYR A 237 12.61 16.33 8.65
N PHE A 238 12.92 15.06 8.85
CA PHE A 238 13.34 14.14 7.81
C PHE A 238 12.57 12.82 7.90
N LEU A 239 12.08 12.30 6.78
CA LEU A 239 11.40 11.01 6.71
C LEU A 239 11.84 10.25 5.46
N THR A 240 12.15 8.97 5.63
CA THR A 240 12.33 8.04 4.50
C THR A 240 11.15 7.08 4.46
N VAL A 241 10.56 6.90 3.29
CA VAL A 241 9.46 5.97 3.04
C VAL A 241 9.90 5.02 1.93
N THR A 242 9.81 3.71 2.19
CA THR A 242 10.14 2.67 1.21
C THR A 242 8.93 1.78 0.91
N GLN A 243 8.82 1.36 -0.35
CA GLN A 243 7.83 0.36 -0.80
C GLN A 243 8.36 -0.34 -2.05
N LYS A 244 8.68 -1.64 -1.94
CA LYS A 244 9.30 -2.42 -3.03
C LYS A 244 10.56 -1.68 -3.54
N ALA A 245 10.70 -1.47 -4.85
CA ALA A 245 11.82 -0.75 -5.45
C ALA A 245 11.80 0.78 -5.21
N TRP A 246 10.76 1.32 -4.58
CA TRP A 246 10.59 2.77 -4.40
C TRP A 246 11.17 3.25 -3.07
N THR A 247 12.00 4.28 -3.14
CA THR A 247 12.52 5.02 -1.98
C THR A 247 12.19 6.50 -2.12
N LEU A 248 11.49 7.04 -1.12
CA LEU A 248 11.13 8.45 -1.01
C LEU A 248 11.85 9.06 0.19
N ARG A 249 12.50 10.20 0.02
CA ARG A 249 13.09 10.97 1.14
C ARG A 249 12.51 12.36 1.15
N PHE A 250 11.98 12.74 2.30
CA PHE A 250 11.37 14.03 2.55
C PHE A 250 12.24 14.80 3.54
N SER A 251 12.55 16.06 3.24
CA SER A 251 13.13 16.99 4.21
C SER A 251 12.27 18.24 4.28
N ARG A 252 11.91 18.65 5.49
CA ARG A 252 11.16 19.89 5.74
C ARG A 252 12.11 20.98 6.22
N TYR A 253 11.88 22.20 5.75
CA TYR A 253 12.55 23.39 6.24
C TYR A 253 12.35 23.51 7.75
N GLY A 254 13.47 23.71 8.47
CA GLY A 254 13.47 23.96 9.90
C GLY A 254 14.24 25.25 10.22
N ASP A 255 13.87 25.89 11.33
CA ASP A 255 14.45 27.17 11.75
C ASP A 255 15.81 27.01 12.46
N ARG A 256 16.31 25.78 12.67
CA ARG A 256 17.58 25.57 13.38
C ARG A 256 18.79 25.72 12.45
N PRO A 257 19.95 26.17 12.95
CA PRO A 257 21.14 26.38 12.14
C PRO A 257 21.65 25.13 11.41
N GLU A 258 21.41 23.95 11.99
CA GLU A 258 21.73 22.64 11.42
C GLU A 258 20.66 22.08 10.44
N ASP A 259 19.52 22.75 10.29
CA ASP A 259 18.42 22.26 9.46
C ASP A 259 18.68 22.51 7.96
N TRP A 260 18.05 21.69 7.14
CA TRP A 260 18.06 21.85 5.69
C TRP A 260 17.39 23.18 5.32
N LYS A 261 18.06 23.97 4.46
CA LYS A 261 17.56 25.29 4.06
C LYS A 261 16.43 25.26 3.03
N LEU A 262 16.00 24.06 2.64
CA LEU A 262 15.01 23.82 1.59
C LEU A 262 14.05 22.73 2.04
N ASP A 263 12.80 22.88 1.62
CA ASP A 263 11.87 21.77 1.55
C ASP A 263 12.25 20.90 0.36
N THR A 264 12.41 19.60 0.56
CA THR A 264 12.88 18.68 -0.48
C THR A 264 12.11 17.37 -0.50
N LEU A 265 11.96 16.84 -1.72
CA LEU A 265 11.46 15.51 -2.01
C LEU A 265 12.42 14.84 -2.99
N TYR A 266 13.04 13.75 -2.56
CA TYR A 266 13.80 12.85 -3.42
C TYR A 266 13.01 11.57 -3.66
N ILE A 267 12.87 11.18 -4.91
CA ILE A 267 12.09 10.01 -5.36
C ILE A 267 13.03 9.13 -6.16
N ARG A 268 13.22 7.88 -5.77
CA ARG A 268 14.05 6.91 -6.48
C ARG A 268 13.28 5.61 -6.72
N ASN A 269 13.44 5.06 -7.90
CA ASN A 269 13.07 3.67 -8.19
C ASN A 269 14.35 2.92 -8.57
N GLU A 270 14.67 1.87 -7.80
CA GLU A 270 15.89 1.08 -7.98
C GLU A 270 15.84 0.14 -9.20
N GLU A 271 14.67 -0.36 -9.58
CA GLU A 271 14.48 -1.24 -10.74
C GLU A 271 14.55 -0.45 -12.05
N GLU A 272 13.94 0.74 -12.08
CA GLU A 272 13.96 1.62 -13.24
C GLU A 272 15.27 2.42 -13.38
N GLY A 273 16.06 2.53 -12.30
CA GLY A 273 17.36 3.21 -12.33
C GLY A 273 17.28 4.73 -12.49
N HIS A 274 16.13 5.35 -12.16
CA HIS A 274 15.99 6.81 -12.18
C HIS A 274 15.63 7.38 -10.81
N SER A 275 16.06 8.62 -10.60
CA SER A 275 15.75 9.41 -9.42
C SER A 275 15.48 10.86 -9.78
N PHE A 276 14.57 11.47 -9.02
CA PHE A 276 14.15 12.84 -9.17
C PHE A 276 14.25 13.58 -7.85
N PHE A 277 14.60 14.86 -7.94
CA PHE A 277 14.73 15.76 -6.81
C PHE A 277 13.89 17.02 -7.04
N ILE A 278 12.93 17.24 -6.16
CA ILE A 278 12.06 18.41 -6.13
C ILE A 278 12.41 19.22 -4.89
N SER A 279 12.60 20.52 -5.04
CA SER A 279 12.93 21.39 -3.90
C SER A 279 12.36 22.79 -4.01
N THR A 280 12.16 23.43 -2.87
CA THR A 280 11.81 24.84 -2.79
C THR A 280 12.37 25.50 -1.54
N ALA A 281 12.57 26.81 -1.62
CA ALA A 281 12.88 27.66 -0.48
C ALA A 281 11.63 28.47 -0.10
N PRO A 282 11.52 28.96 1.15
CA PRO A 282 10.41 29.83 1.55
C PRO A 282 10.21 31.01 0.57
N GLY A 283 9.03 31.08 -0.05
CA GLY A 283 8.67 32.13 -1.01
C GLY A 283 9.32 32.00 -2.40
N LYS A 284 9.89 30.86 -2.75
CA LYS A 284 10.45 30.57 -4.08
C LYS A 284 9.62 29.54 -4.85
N PRO A 285 9.66 29.54 -6.20
CA PRO A 285 9.03 28.50 -6.99
C PRO A 285 9.74 27.15 -6.79
N LEU A 286 9.03 26.06 -7.11
CA LEU A 286 9.60 24.72 -7.13
C LEU A 286 10.70 24.61 -8.18
N SER A 287 11.76 23.89 -7.84
CA SER A 287 12.82 23.46 -8.75
C SER A 287 12.78 21.94 -8.90
N PHE A 288 12.98 21.46 -10.12
CA PHE A 288 12.85 20.04 -10.48
C PHE A 288 14.12 19.57 -11.15
N HIS A 289 14.64 18.43 -10.72
CA HIS A 289 15.87 17.86 -11.26
C HIS A 289 15.76 16.36 -11.43
N GLN A 290 16.42 15.83 -12.45
CA GLN A 290 16.72 14.41 -12.58
C GLN A 290 18.14 14.17 -12.11
N GLU A 291 18.38 13.10 -11.36
CA GLU A 291 19.74 12.65 -11.07
C GLU A 291 20.24 11.82 -12.26
N VAL A 292 21.32 12.26 -12.90
CA VAL A 292 21.89 11.64 -14.11
C VAL A 292 23.14 10.80 -13.82
N ALA A 293 23.80 11.07 -12.69
CA ALA A 293 24.83 10.26 -12.08
C ALA A 293 24.80 10.49 -10.56
N GLU A 294 25.56 9.72 -9.79
CA GLU A 294 25.56 9.80 -8.32
C GLU A 294 25.85 11.24 -7.85
N ASN A 295 24.85 11.89 -7.24
CA ASN A 295 24.86 13.30 -6.83
C ASN A 295 25.05 14.33 -7.96
N GLU A 296 24.83 13.96 -9.22
CA GLU A 296 24.81 14.88 -10.37
C GLU A 296 23.38 15.08 -10.86
N PHE A 297 22.95 16.34 -10.94
CA PHE A 297 21.55 16.70 -11.20
C PHE A 297 21.41 17.61 -12.42
N GLU A 298 20.47 17.28 -13.30
CA GLU A 298 20.07 18.11 -14.44
C GLU A 298 18.68 18.71 -14.20
N ALA A 299 18.54 20.01 -14.50
CA ALA A 299 17.27 20.72 -14.29
C ALA A 299 16.24 20.34 -15.35
N ILE A 300 15.02 20.08 -14.91
CA ILE A 300 13.87 19.78 -15.77
C ILE A 300 13.07 21.07 -15.95
N THR A 301 13.10 21.63 -17.16
CA THR A 301 12.39 22.87 -17.51
C THR A 301 11.27 22.65 -18.53
N ASP A 302 11.34 21.56 -19.30
CA ASP A 302 10.31 21.14 -20.25
C ASP A 302 9.56 19.91 -19.72
N PHE A 303 8.37 20.15 -19.19
CA PHE A 303 7.51 19.11 -18.67
C PHE A 303 6.86 18.24 -19.76
N ALA A 304 6.82 18.69 -21.01
CA ALA A 304 6.31 17.89 -22.13
C ALA A 304 7.36 16.88 -22.66
N SER A 305 8.64 17.06 -22.29
CA SER A 305 9.70 16.11 -22.63
C SER A 305 9.49 14.74 -21.98
N ALA A 306 10.15 13.70 -22.50
CA ALA A 306 10.10 12.35 -21.92
C ALA A 306 10.50 12.34 -20.43
N THR A 307 11.56 13.08 -20.06
CA THR A 307 11.98 13.25 -18.66
C THR A 307 10.93 13.98 -17.82
N GLY A 308 10.29 15.01 -18.39
CA GLY A 308 9.22 15.75 -17.73
C GLY A 308 8.00 14.87 -17.41
N GLN A 309 7.57 14.05 -18.37
CA GLN A 309 6.49 13.09 -18.17
C GLN A 309 6.87 11.99 -17.17
N GLN A 310 8.13 11.53 -17.21
CA GLN A 310 8.65 10.57 -16.23
C GLN A 310 8.67 11.14 -14.80
N LEU A 311 9.03 12.41 -14.62
CA LEU A 311 8.93 13.08 -13.32
C LEU A 311 7.50 13.07 -12.78
N PHE A 312 6.49 13.31 -13.61
CA PHE A 312 5.08 13.26 -13.17
C PHE A 312 4.67 11.87 -12.70
N ARG A 313 5.06 10.84 -13.45
CA ARG A 313 4.85 9.44 -13.05
C ARG A 313 5.45 9.15 -11.68
N TYR A 314 6.70 9.57 -11.46
CA TYR A 314 7.40 9.40 -10.20
C TYR A 314 6.74 10.17 -9.05
N PHE A 315 6.31 11.41 -9.30
CA PHE A 315 5.62 12.22 -8.31
C PHE A 315 4.26 11.61 -7.93
N ASN A 316 3.49 11.11 -8.89
CA ASN A 316 2.21 10.45 -8.61
C ASN A 316 2.38 9.12 -7.90
N LYS A 317 3.41 8.34 -8.25
CA LYS A 317 3.74 7.14 -7.46
C LYS A 317 4.12 7.50 -6.02
N ALA A 318 4.89 8.57 -5.81
CA ALA A 318 5.21 9.04 -4.47
C ALA A 318 3.96 9.43 -3.67
N ARG A 319 2.97 10.09 -4.29
CA ARG A 319 1.66 10.37 -3.67
C ARG A 319 0.94 9.09 -3.26
N SER A 320 0.84 8.12 -4.17
CA SER A 320 0.20 6.82 -3.92
C SER A 320 0.87 6.07 -2.75
N VAL A 321 2.20 5.96 -2.77
CA VAL A 321 2.99 5.32 -1.70
C VAL A 321 2.73 6.00 -0.35
N VAL A 322 2.80 7.34 -0.28
CA VAL A 322 2.55 8.09 0.97
C VAL A 322 1.10 7.94 1.44
N SER A 323 0.13 7.92 0.53
CA SER A 323 -1.27 7.69 0.85
C SER A 323 -1.47 6.30 1.48
N ALA A 324 -0.92 5.26 0.85
CA ALA A 324 -0.97 3.89 1.35
C ALA A 324 -0.33 3.77 2.74
N LYS A 325 0.85 4.37 2.95
CA LYS A 325 1.50 4.38 4.27
C LYS A 325 0.73 5.20 5.30
N THR A 326 0.07 6.28 4.90
CA THR A 326 -0.78 7.07 5.79
C THR A 326 -2.01 6.28 6.24
N ALA A 327 -2.64 5.54 5.32
CA ALA A 327 -3.74 4.63 5.64
C ALA A 327 -3.28 3.51 6.58
N TRP A 328 -2.12 2.91 6.30
CA TRP A 328 -1.47 1.93 7.18
C TRP A 328 -1.22 2.50 8.59
N ASN A 329 -0.66 3.71 8.70
CA ASN A 329 -0.39 4.35 9.98
C ASN A 329 -1.68 4.60 10.77
N LYS A 330 -2.74 5.04 10.08
CA LYS A 330 -4.07 5.23 10.68
C LYS A 330 -4.65 3.91 11.19
N TYR A 331 -4.46 2.80 10.47
CA TYR A 331 -4.96 1.48 10.87
C TYR A 331 -4.27 0.96 12.14
N TYR A 332 -2.96 1.13 12.25
CA TYR A 332 -2.18 0.65 13.40
C TYR A 332 -2.07 1.64 14.56
N LYS A 333 -2.54 2.87 14.38
CA LYS A 333 -2.63 3.86 15.45
C LYS A 333 -3.44 3.29 16.63
N ARG A 334 -2.96 3.53 17.84
CA ARG A 334 -3.61 3.08 19.08
C ARG A 334 -3.86 4.25 20.03
N ASP A 335 -5.02 4.25 20.65
CA ASP A 335 -5.31 5.15 21.77
C ASP A 335 -4.77 4.52 23.06
N ILE A 336 -4.05 5.32 23.85
CA ILE A 336 -3.46 4.89 25.12
C ILE A 336 -4.05 5.70 26.26
N ASP A 337 -4.42 5.01 27.33
CA ASP A 337 -4.71 5.66 28.62
C ASP A 337 -3.40 6.21 29.21
N LYS A 338 -3.24 7.52 29.07
CA LYS A 338 -2.07 8.27 29.54
C LYS A 338 -1.84 8.13 31.04
N ALA A 339 -2.90 8.01 31.84
CA ALA A 339 -2.76 7.87 33.29
C ALA A 339 -2.25 6.48 33.66
N GLN A 340 -2.76 5.44 33.01
CA GLN A 340 -2.29 4.06 33.20
C GLN A 340 -0.86 3.87 32.72
N LEU A 341 -0.50 4.41 31.54
CA LEU A 341 0.87 4.37 31.04
C LEU A 341 1.85 5.06 32.01
N TRP A 342 1.48 6.22 32.55
CA TRP A 342 2.29 6.91 33.54
C TRP A 342 2.47 6.04 34.79
N GLN A 343 1.38 5.51 35.36
CA GLN A 343 1.46 4.61 36.51
C GLN A 343 2.34 3.39 36.26
N LEU A 344 2.25 2.78 35.07
CA LEU A 344 3.06 1.63 34.69
C LEU A 344 4.55 1.95 34.71
N ILE A 345 4.96 3.05 34.05
CA ILE A 345 6.37 3.47 34.00
C ILE A 345 6.90 3.72 35.42
N TRP A 346 6.10 4.33 36.29
CA TRP A 346 6.48 4.60 37.68
C TRP A 346 6.66 3.34 38.54
N LEU A 347 6.11 2.19 38.14
CA LEU A 347 6.43 0.93 38.83
C LEU A 347 7.92 0.59 38.71
N PHE A 348 8.58 1.00 37.62
CA PHE A 348 10.00 0.81 37.35
C PHE A 348 10.89 1.93 37.91
N ASN A 349 10.40 2.71 38.87
CA ASN A 349 11.25 3.68 39.55
C ASN A 349 12.13 2.98 40.59
N PRO A 350 13.47 3.00 40.45
CA PRO A 350 14.37 2.34 41.40
C PRO A 350 14.65 3.21 42.64
N THR A 351 14.15 4.44 42.70
CA THR A 351 14.52 5.41 43.75
C THR A 351 13.29 6.02 44.43
N ASP A 352 13.46 6.49 45.66
CA ASP A 352 12.44 7.32 46.32
C ASP A 352 12.48 8.79 45.85
N ASN A 353 13.48 9.17 45.03
CA ASN A 353 13.64 10.54 44.54
C ASN A 353 12.86 10.75 43.23
N THR A 354 11.68 11.35 43.35
CA THR A 354 10.81 11.65 42.20
C THR A 354 11.45 12.60 41.19
N ASP A 355 12.31 13.51 41.64
CA ASP A 355 12.89 14.53 40.77
C ASP A 355 13.92 13.93 39.80
N ASP A 356 14.64 12.89 40.24
CA ASP A 356 15.64 12.19 39.42
C ASP A 356 14.98 11.27 38.38
N PHE A 357 13.85 10.64 38.73
CA PHE A 357 13.16 9.70 37.84
C PHE A 357 12.23 10.38 36.84
N THR A 358 11.69 11.56 37.17
CA THR A 358 10.72 12.26 36.30
C THR A 358 11.22 12.48 34.86
N PRO A 359 12.47 12.91 34.60
CA PRO A 359 12.99 13.03 33.24
C PRO A 359 13.03 11.70 32.48
N VAL A 360 13.44 10.62 33.15
CA VAL A 360 13.47 9.25 32.58
C VAL A 360 12.06 8.77 32.25
N ALA A 361 11.14 8.89 33.19
CA ALA A 361 9.74 8.52 33.00
C ALA A 361 9.10 9.33 31.85
N THR A 362 9.40 10.62 31.75
CA THR A 362 8.91 11.49 30.68
C THR A 362 9.43 11.04 29.31
N ALA A 363 10.71 10.69 29.20
CA ALA A 363 11.31 10.20 27.96
C ALA A 363 10.65 8.89 27.48
N ILE A 364 10.48 7.92 28.39
CA ILE A 364 9.80 6.65 28.09
C ILE A 364 8.34 6.89 27.72
N PHE A 365 7.64 7.75 28.45
CA PHE A 365 6.24 8.09 28.20
C PHE A 365 6.06 8.71 26.81
N GLN A 366 6.88 9.70 26.45
CA GLN A 366 6.85 10.33 25.13
C GLN A 366 7.17 9.34 24.02
N ARG A 367 8.11 8.42 24.24
CA ARG A 367 8.45 7.34 23.31
C ARG A 367 7.24 6.46 23.00
N VAL A 368 6.52 6.00 24.02
CA VAL A 368 5.34 5.15 23.83
C VAL A 368 4.20 5.91 23.16
N LEU A 369 3.98 7.19 23.52
CA LEU A 369 2.96 8.02 22.84
C LEU A 369 3.30 8.27 21.36
N LEU A 370 4.57 8.47 21.04
CA LEU A 370 5.03 8.61 19.66
C LEU A 370 4.74 7.33 18.86
N ALA A 371 5.07 6.16 19.42
CA ALA A 371 4.80 4.86 18.83
C ALA A 371 3.30 4.59 18.62
N ALA A 372 2.46 5.09 19.53
CA ALA A 372 1.00 4.97 19.46
C ALA A 372 0.37 5.81 18.35
N GLU A 373 0.80 7.06 18.23
CA GLU A 373 0.24 8.05 17.31
C GLU A 373 0.83 7.92 15.89
N TYR A 374 2.11 7.56 15.80
CA TYR A 374 2.89 7.50 14.55
C TYR A 374 3.67 6.17 14.43
N PRO A 375 2.99 5.00 14.44
CA PRO A 375 3.67 3.70 14.40
C PRO A 375 4.60 3.54 13.20
N TYR A 376 4.22 4.03 12.01
CA TYR A 376 5.05 3.91 10.81
C TYR A 376 6.38 4.64 11.00
N THR A 377 6.28 5.90 11.40
CA THR A 377 7.44 6.75 11.62
C THR A 377 8.28 6.23 12.78
N TYR A 378 7.66 5.75 13.85
CA TYR A 378 8.38 5.16 14.97
C TYR A 378 9.24 3.97 14.53
N ILE A 379 8.67 2.99 13.83
CA ILE A 379 9.39 1.80 13.35
C ILE A 379 10.53 2.22 12.43
N HIS A 380 10.23 2.96 11.36
CA HIS A 380 11.21 3.20 10.29
C HIS A 380 12.22 4.32 10.57
N SER A 381 11.98 5.18 11.56
CA SER A 381 13.00 6.16 12.02
C SER A 381 13.90 5.60 13.12
N ARG A 382 13.38 4.71 13.99
CA ARG A 382 14.12 4.20 15.14
C ARG A 382 14.80 2.86 14.89
N TYR A 383 14.24 2.03 14.00
CA TYR A 383 14.73 0.70 13.66
C TYR A 383 14.95 0.54 12.14
N PRO A 384 15.78 1.37 11.51
CA PRO A 384 15.98 1.30 10.06
C PRO A 384 16.63 -0.02 9.58
N GLU A 385 17.38 -0.70 10.45
CA GLU A 385 18.09 -1.96 10.15
C GLU A 385 17.63 -3.14 11.02
N ASP A 386 16.97 -2.87 12.16
CA ASP A 386 16.63 -3.87 13.19
C ASP A 386 15.12 -4.18 13.29
N SER A 387 14.27 -3.56 12.46
CA SER A 387 12.82 -3.74 12.53
C SER A 387 12.39 -5.19 12.33
N GLU A 388 13.06 -5.91 11.42
CA GLU A 388 12.87 -7.34 11.18
C GLU A 388 13.34 -8.19 12.37
N LEU A 389 14.52 -7.90 12.95
CA LEU A 389 15.02 -8.57 14.16
C LEU A 389 14.11 -8.39 15.38
N ARG A 390 13.38 -7.28 15.43
CA ARG A 390 12.40 -6.96 16.47
C ARG A 390 10.98 -7.45 16.13
N GLY A 391 10.76 -8.06 14.97
CA GLY A 391 9.44 -8.55 14.52
C GLY A 391 8.43 -7.44 14.22
N LEU A 392 8.88 -6.19 14.07
CA LEU A 392 8.02 -5.01 13.91
C LEU A 392 7.50 -4.84 12.48
N ASP A 393 8.24 -5.32 11.48
CA ASP A 393 7.84 -5.24 10.07
C ASP A 393 6.67 -6.18 9.73
N GLU A 394 6.61 -7.34 10.39
CA GLU A 394 5.56 -8.35 10.16
C GLU A 394 4.38 -8.20 11.14
N VAL A 395 4.63 -7.70 12.35
CA VAL A 395 3.61 -7.57 13.42
C VAL A 395 3.59 -6.15 13.99
N PRO A 396 3.04 -5.16 13.25
CA PRO A 396 3.03 -3.76 13.68
C PRO A 396 2.23 -3.52 14.98
N GLY A 397 1.35 -4.46 15.35
CA GLY A 397 0.67 -4.45 16.65
C GLY A 397 1.62 -4.51 17.86
N ALA A 398 2.82 -5.07 17.71
CA ALA A 398 3.82 -5.15 18.78
C ALA A 398 4.59 -3.83 19.03
N THR A 399 4.33 -2.79 18.22
CA THR A 399 5.02 -1.50 18.31
C THR A 399 4.92 -0.86 19.69
N LEU A 400 3.75 -0.92 20.33
CA LEU A 400 3.55 -0.37 21.66
C LEU A 400 4.35 -1.09 22.75
N PRO A 401 4.20 -2.41 22.95
CA PRO A 401 4.94 -3.11 23.99
C PRO A 401 6.45 -3.04 23.76
N VAL A 402 6.93 -3.13 22.50
CA VAL A 402 8.36 -2.97 22.18
C VAL A 402 8.85 -1.56 22.51
N SER A 403 8.06 -0.51 22.21
CA SER A 403 8.46 0.86 22.51
C SER A 403 8.66 1.12 24.00
N LEU A 404 7.82 0.51 24.85
CA LEU A 404 7.95 0.58 26.30
C LEU A 404 9.22 -0.17 26.77
N LEU A 405 9.36 -1.43 26.37
CA LEU A 405 10.44 -2.29 26.84
C LEU A 405 11.81 -1.78 26.39
N ASP A 406 11.94 -1.28 25.17
CA ASP A 406 13.19 -0.67 24.70
C ASP A 406 13.48 0.66 25.39
N GLY A 407 12.44 1.43 25.74
CA GLY A 407 12.61 2.63 26.57
C GLY A 407 13.15 2.28 27.96
N LEU A 408 12.63 1.22 28.57
CA LEU A 408 13.12 0.72 29.87
C LEU A 408 14.57 0.20 29.77
N LEU A 409 14.91 -0.53 28.70
CA LEU A 409 16.27 -1.02 28.43
C LEU A 409 17.26 0.12 28.22
N GLU A 410 16.91 1.12 27.40
CA GLU A 410 17.77 2.28 27.09
C GLU A 410 18.15 3.07 28.35
N HIS A 411 17.29 3.05 29.37
CA HIS A 411 17.53 3.67 30.68
C HIS A 411 18.02 2.70 31.76
N GLY A 412 18.33 1.44 31.42
CA GLY A 412 18.88 0.46 32.37
C GLY A 412 17.92 0.06 33.49
N LEU A 413 16.60 0.16 33.24
CA LEU A 413 15.57 -0.17 34.23
C LEU A 413 15.17 -1.66 34.20
N ILE A 414 15.47 -2.33 33.08
CA ILE A 414 15.33 -3.78 32.87
C ILE A 414 16.59 -4.31 32.17
N ALA A 415 16.79 -5.63 32.18
CA ALA A 415 17.94 -6.29 31.56
C ALA A 415 17.51 -7.30 30.49
N GLU A 416 18.21 -7.33 29.35
CA GLU A 416 18.01 -8.32 28.29
C GLU A 416 19.08 -9.42 28.33
N LEU A 417 18.65 -10.65 28.60
CA LEU A 417 19.47 -11.86 28.56
C LEU A 417 19.07 -12.74 27.38
N SER A 418 20.08 -13.26 26.66
CA SER A 418 19.88 -14.12 25.51
C SER A 418 19.49 -15.54 25.94
N TYR A 419 18.52 -16.13 25.26
CA TYR A 419 18.21 -17.56 25.43
C TYR A 419 19.30 -18.49 24.85
N LYS A 420 20.33 -17.94 24.20
CA LYS A 420 21.42 -18.69 23.57
C LYS A 420 22.74 -18.65 24.34
N LYS A 421 22.87 -17.78 25.35
CA LYS A 421 24.11 -17.58 26.09
C LYS A 421 23.94 -18.01 27.54
N PRO A 422 24.99 -18.60 28.16
CA PRO A 422 24.94 -18.93 29.58
C PRO A 422 24.65 -17.70 30.44
N VAL A 423 23.93 -17.88 31.56
CA VAL A 423 23.66 -16.77 32.50
C VAL A 423 24.97 -16.19 33.02
N SER A 424 25.98 -17.01 33.30
CA SER A 424 27.32 -16.55 33.75
C SER A 424 27.97 -15.53 32.81
N ALA A 425 27.73 -15.62 31.51
CA ALA A 425 28.26 -14.69 30.53
C ALA A 425 27.54 -13.32 30.54
N GLU A 426 26.29 -13.29 31.00
CA GLU A 426 25.42 -12.12 30.94
C GLU A 426 24.92 -11.63 32.32
N VAL A 427 25.31 -12.29 33.41
CA VAL A 427 24.85 -11.99 34.78
C VAL A 427 25.19 -10.56 35.22
N HIS A 428 26.23 -9.95 34.64
CA HIS A 428 26.57 -8.55 34.88
C HIS A 428 25.40 -7.61 34.56
N LYS A 429 24.63 -7.87 33.48
CA LYS A 429 23.43 -7.09 33.13
C LYS A 429 22.35 -7.20 34.19
N LEU A 430 22.16 -8.39 34.75
CA LEU A 430 21.19 -8.63 35.83
C LEU A 430 21.67 -7.97 37.13
N ASN A 431 22.98 -8.01 37.41
CA ASN A 431 23.59 -7.34 38.55
C ASN A 431 23.47 -5.81 38.47
N GLU A 432 23.56 -5.21 37.29
CA GLU A 432 23.36 -3.76 37.11
C GLU A 432 21.98 -3.34 37.62
N ILE A 433 20.91 -4.04 37.23
CA ILE A 433 19.56 -3.74 37.73
C ILE A 433 19.38 -4.17 39.20
N GLY A 434 19.99 -5.26 39.65
CA GLY A 434 19.95 -5.67 41.07
C GLY A 434 20.60 -4.66 42.00
N GLN A 435 21.71 -4.08 41.57
CA GLN A 435 22.41 -3.02 42.30
C GLN A 435 21.56 -1.74 42.33
N LEU A 436 20.95 -1.39 41.19
CA LEU A 436 20.12 -0.21 41.07
C LEU A 436 18.90 -0.23 42.01
N TYR A 437 18.18 -1.35 42.10
CA TYR A 437 16.96 -1.43 42.89
C TYR A 437 17.20 -1.83 44.36
N TRP A 438 18.14 -2.73 44.62
CA TRP A 438 18.30 -3.35 45.94
C TRP A 438 19.74 -3.43 46.43
N ASN A 439 20.70 -2.81 45.74
CA ASN A 439 22.13 -2.88 46.07
C ASN A 439 22.62 -4.34 46.21
N THR A 440 22.15 -5.24 45.33
CA THR A 440 22.40 -6.69 45.39
C THR A 440 23.00 -7.24 44.09
N ASN A 441 23.69 -8.37 44.20
CA ASN A 441 24.19 -9.15 43.06
C ASN A 441 23.55 -10.53 43.03
N PHE A 442 23.18 -10.97 41.84
CA PHE A 442 22.63 -12.27 41.55
C PHE A 442 23.72 -13.33 41.43
N LYS A 443 23.35 -14.56 41.80
CA LYS A 443 24.22 -15.73 41.68
C LYS A 443 23.92 -16.48 40.39
N THR A 444 24.93 -17.20 39.91
CA THR A 444 24.81 -18.21 38.85
C THR A 444 25.08 -19.58 39.45
N PRO A 445 24.09 -20.23 40.08
CA PRO A 445 24.30 -21.60 40.54
C PRO A 445 24.40 -22.54 39.31
N PRO A 446 25.04 -23.70 39.44
CA PRO A 446 24.93 -24.76 38.43
C PRO A 446 23.44 -25.11 38.16
N PRO A 447 23.03 -25.32 36.89
CA PRO A 447 23.87 -25.43 35.69
C PRO A 447 24.09 -24.09 34.95
N TYR A 448 23.65 -22.95 35.48
CA TYR A 448 23.64 -21.66 34.78
C TYR A 448 25.02 -21.00 34.57
N ASP A 449 26.08 -21.69 34.98
CA ASP A 449 27.43 -21.43 34.51
C ASP A 449 27.59 -21.73 33.01
N GLU A 450 26.82 -22.70 32.50
CA GLU A 450 26.83 -23.16 31.11
C GLU A 450 25.45 -23.03 30.43
N ASP A 451 24.37 -23.04 31.20
CA ASP A 451 23.00 -22.99 30.68
C ASP A 451 22.46 -21.54 30.54
N PRO A 452 21.64 -21.27 29.52
CA PRO A 452 20.98 -19.98 29.37
C PRO A 452 19.88 -19.76 30.41
N VAL A 453 19.42 -18.51 30.49
CA VAL A 453 18.29 -18.14 31.35
C VAL A 453 17.03 -18.93 30.99
N SER A 454 16.27 -19.35 32.01
CA SER A 454 15.04 -20.12 31.88
C SER A 454 14.06 -19.82 33.01
N GLU A 455 12.81 -20.25 32.90
CA GLU A 455 11.80 -20.15 33.97
C GLU A 455 12.30 -20.75 35.30
N ALA A 456 13.03 -21.86 35.25
CA ALA A 456 13.61 -22.49 36.43
C ALA A 456 14.66 -21.60 37.13
N TYR A 457 15.40 -20.79 36.38
CA TYR A 457 16.33 -19.82 36.94
C TYR A 457 15.57 -18.71 37.68
N ILE A 458 14.52 -18.19 37.04
CA ILE A 458 13.68 -17.14 37.61
C ILE A 458 13.07 -17.63 38.94
N TYR A 459 12.50 -18.84 38.95
CA TYR A 459 11.96 -19.45 40.17
C TYR A 459 13.02 -19.60 41.28
N PHE A 460 14.24 -20.04 40.93
CA PHE A 460 15.34 -20.16 41.87
C PHE A 460 15.69 -18.79 42.51
N VAL A 461 15.86 -17.76 41.70
CA VAL A 461 16.19 -16.42 42.19
C VAL A 461 15.05 -15.85 43.03
N ASN A 462 13.80 -16.00 42.58
CA ASN A 462 12.64 -15.53 43.31
C ASN A 462 12.45 -16.20 44.67
N ALA A 463 12.81 -17.49 44.81
CA ALA A 463 12.79 -18.17 46.10
C ALA A 463 13.76 -17.53 47.14
N GLU A 464 14.89 -16.97 46.69
CA GLU A 464 15.83 -16.25 47.57
C GLU A 464 15.35 -14.81 47.86
N LEU A 465 14.72 -14.13 46.90
CA LEU A 465 14.31 -12.73 47.03
C LEU A 465 12.98 -12.53 47.76
N GLN A 466 12.01 -13.43 47.59
CA GLN A 466 10.64 -13.26 48.07
C GLN A 466 10.53 -13.02 49.59
N PRO A 467 11.33 -13.65 50.48
CA PRO A 467 11.34 -13.34 51.92
C PRO A 467 11.70 -11.88 52.24
N HIS A 468 12.37 -11.19 51.31
CA HIS A 468 12.74 -9.78 51.43
C HIS A 468 11.76 -8.84 50.72
N GLY A 469 10.63 -9.37 50.21
CA GLY A 469 9.63 -8.57 49.49
C GLY A 469 10.06 -8.16 48.07
N ALA A 470 11.10 -8.79 47.52
CA ALA A 470 11.65 -8.53 46.19
C ALA A 470 11.40 -9.71 45.24
N MET A 471 11.27 -9.43 43.94
CA MET A 471 11.12 -10.44 42.87
C MET A 471 11.70 -9.93 41.55
N ILE A 472 12.32 -10.84 40.79
CA ILE A 472 12.55 -10.62 39.36
C ILE A 472 11.34 -11.14 38.58
N VAL A 473 10.93 -10.37 37.57
CA VAL A 473 9.84 -10.76 36.67
C VAL A 473 10.30 -10.64 35.22
N ARG A 474 9.80 -11.54 34.37
CA ARG A 474 9.97 -11.43 32.93
C ARG A 474 8.82 -10.59 32.36
N VAL A 475 9.16 -9.55 31.61
CA VAL A 475 8.22 -8.73 30.85
C VAL A 475 8.38 -9.06 29.36
N ASN A 476 7.33 -9.52 28.69
CA ASN A 476 7.45 -10.10 27.36
C ASN A 476 6.42 -9.52 26.37
N ALA A 477 6.92 -9.05 25.23
CA ALA A 477 6.18 -8.50 24.10
C ALA A 477 6.16 -9.43 22.88
N GLY A 478 6.39 -10.72 23.06
CA GLY A 478 6.62 -11.68 21.97
C GLY A 478 8.08 -11.72 21.49
N MET A 479 9.01 -11.19 22.29
CA MET A 479 10.44 -11.20 21.96
C MET A 479 11.09 -12.53 22.37
N GLY A 480 12.07 -12.99 21.57
CA GLY A 480 12.75 -14.27 21.82
C GLY A 480 13.66 -14.28 23.06
N ASN A 481 14.18 -13.13 23.47
CA ASN A 481 15.06 -12.99 24.64
C ASN A 481 14.28 -12.80 25.96
N TYR A 482 14.97 -12.96 27.09
CA TYR A 482 14.39 -12.71 28.41
C TYR A 482 14.66 -11.27 28.84
N LEU A 483 13.59 -10.49 28.96
CA LEU A 483 13.63 -9.14 29.51
C LEU A 483 13.19 -9.18 30.96
N LEU A 484 14.12 -8.91 31.86
CA LEU A 484 13.96 -9.10 33.29
C LEU A 484 13.92 -7.75 34.02
N ALA A 485 12.96 -7.60 34.93
CA ALA A 485 12.79 -6.42 35.77
C ALA A 485 12.88 -6.79 37.26
N CYS A 486 13.48 -5.92 38.06
CA CYS A 486 13.48 -6.03 39.53
C CYS A 486 12.27 -5.27 40.09
N MET A 487 11.40 -5.94 40.86
CA MET A 487 10.14 -5.37 41.35
C MET A 487 9.87 -5.76 42.81
N PRO A 488 9.24 -4.89 43.63
CA PRO A 488 8.63 -5.31 44.89
C PRO A 488 7.48 -6.29 44.65
N VAL A 489 7.36 -7.33 45.49
CA VAL A 489 6.27 -8.33 45.43
C VAL A 489 4.89 -7.66 45.44
N ALA A 490 4.74 -6.58 46.22
CA ALA A 490 3.49 -5.84 46.36
C ALA A 490 3.05 -5.14 45.06
N SER A 491 3.99 -4.84 44.15
CA SER A 491 3.72 -4.15 42.89
C SER A 491 3.25 -5.08 41.77
N ILE A 492 3.45 -6.40 41.89
CA ILE A 492 3.19 -7.39 40.84
C ILE A 492 1.72 -7.41 40.36
N PRO A 493 0.70 -7.36 41.23
CA PRO A 493 -0.69 -7.34 40.77
C PRO A 493 -1.01 -6.10 39.91
N GLN A 494 -0.48 -4.94 40.28
CA GLN A 494 -0.67 -3.71 39.52
C GLN A 494 0.12 -3.72 38.21
N LEU A 495 1.36 -4.25 38.24
CA LEU A 495 2.18 -4.43 37.05
C LEU A 495 1.45 -5.26 36.00
N LYS A 496 0.89 -6.41 36.39
CA LYS A 496 0.12 -7.27 35.47
C LYS A 496 -1.03 -6.53 34.80
N LEU A 497 -1.86 -5.87 35.61
CA LEU A 497 -3.04 -5.16 35.13
C LEU A 497 -2.67 -4.06 34.12
N LEU A 498 -1.64 -3.26 34.45
CA LEU A 498 -1.23 -2.14 33.60
C LEU A 498 -0.42 -2.59 32.38
N ALA A 499 0.38 -3.65 32.49
CA ALA A 499 1.17 -4.21 31.39
C ALA A 499 0.27 -4.88 30.34
N GLU A 500 -0.78 -5.58 30.78
CA GLU A 500 -1.78 -6.21 29.89
C GLU A 500 -2.49 -5.17 29.01
N ALA A 501 -2.70 -3.95 29.51
CA ALA A 501 -3.29 -2.85 28.74
C ALA A 501 -2.41 -2.37 27.55
N LEU A 502 -1.15 -2.79 27.50
CA LEU A 502 -0.19 -2.52 26.42
C LEU A 502 0.28 -3.81 25.72
N ASP A 503 -0.43 -4.92 25.89
CA ASP A 503 -0.06 -6.23 25.34
C ASP A 503 1.33 -6.73 25.81
N VAL A 504 1.74 -6.35 27.03
CA VAL A 504 2.94 -6.90 27.69
C VAL A 504 2.54 -7.98 28.68
N THR A 505 3.08 -9.18 28.49
CA THR A 505 2.90 -10.32 29.40
C THR A 505 3.92 -10.29 30.55
N VAL A 506 3.50 -10.72 31.74
CA VAL A 506 4.34 -10.72 32.96
C VAL A 506 4.39 -12.13 33.55
N GLU A 507 5.58 -12.72 33.57
CA GLU A 507 5.88 -14.08 34.05
C GLU A 507 6.87 -14.03 35.23
N PHE A 508 6.82 -14.98 36.16
CA PHE A 508 7.71 -15.01 37.35
C PHE A 508 7.81 -16.38 38.01
#